data_AF-A0A7S2ETS1-F1
#
_entry.id   AF-A0A7S2ETS1-F1
#
_cell.length_a   1.000
_cell.length_b   1.000
_cell.length_c   1.000
_cell.angle_alpha   90.00
_cell.angle_beta   90.00
_cell.angle_gamma   90.00
#
_symmetry.space_group_name_H-M   'P 1'
#
loop_
_entity.id
_entity.type
_entity.pdbx_description
1 polymer ?
#
loop_
_entity_poly.entity_id
_entity_poly.type
_entity_poly.pdbx_seq_one_letter_code
_entity_poly.pdbx_strand_id
1 'polypeptide(L)'
;GTPTSSAALLKRVMETGGRSAEDMRMAIIRAAVYASRTGAHGGSFVGSDGETYPDVSKAFSNWGNLRPCPRCKSNKQGAYHCRLRRKHMDQDYDGGDSASILVPLLAEPIENLIPKSFQGK
;
A
#
# COMPACT_ATOMS: atom_id res chain seq x y z
N GLY A 1 -5.90 -8.37 -11.38
CA GLY A 1 -6.08 -9.81 -11.65
C GLY A 1 -6.96 -10.45 -10.60
N THR A 2 -7.45 -11.66 -10.86
CA THR A 2 -8.18 -12.48 -9.87
C THR A 2 -7.25 -12.82 -8.69
N PRO A 3 -7.66 -12.62 -7.43
CA PRO A 3 -6.88 -13.04 -6.28
C PRO A 3 -6.59 -14.55 -6.30
N THR A 4 -5.34 -14.93 -6.05
CA THR A 4 -4.91 -16.33 -5.83
C THR A 4 -4.77 -16.64 -4.34
N SER A 5 -4.72 -15.60 -3.50
CA SER A 5 -4.62 -15.68 -2.05
C SER A 5 -5.75 -14.89 -1.37
N SER A 6 -5.76 -14.91 -0.03
CA SER A 6 -6.84 -14.34 0.79
C SER A 6 -6.34 -13.30 1.78
N ALA A 7 -7.26 -12.45 2.25
CA ALA A 7 -6.98 -11.50 3.33
C ALA A 7 -6.56 -12.21 4.64
N ALA A 8 -7.02 -13.44 4.87
CA ALA A 8 -6.64 -14.23 6.04
C ALA A 8 -5.17 -14.70 5.95
N LEU A 9 -4.73 -15.12 4.76
CA LEU A 9 -3.35 -15.51 4.54
C LEU A 9 -2.41 -14.30 4.63
N LEU A 10 -2.82 -13.16 4.05
CA LEU A 10 -2.09 -11.90 4.22
C LEU A 10 -1.93 -11.54 5.70
N LYS A 11 -3.02 -11.63 6.48
CA LYS A 11 -2.99 -11.36 7.92
C LYS A 11 -1.96 -12.26 8.63
N ARG A 12 -1.91 -13.56 8.31
CA ARG A 12 -0.91 -14.48 8.87
C ARG A 12 0.51 -14.04 8.55
N VAL A 13 0.81 -13.72 7.28
CA VAL A 13 2.15 -13.22 6.88
C VAL A 13 2.53 -11.98 7.67
N MET A 14 1.61 -11.02 7.81
CA MET A 14 1.86 -9.78 8.53
C MET A 14 2.02 -9.98 10.04
N GLU A 15 1.29 -10.92 10.65
CA GLU A 15 1.36 -11.24 12.08
C GLU A 15 2.59 -12.07 12.45
N THR A 16 3.08 -12.94 11.55
CA THR A 16 4.34 -13.66 11.76
C THR A 16 5.54 -12.70 11.87
N GLY A 17 5.47 -11.55 11.18
CA GLY A 17 6.50 -10.52 11.26
C GLY A 17 7.79 -10.90 10.53
N GLY A 18 8.89 -10.25 10.94
CA GLY A 18 10.20 -10.43 10.32
C GLY A 18 10.26 -9.95 8.87
N ARG A 19 11.27 -10.43 8.14
CA ARG A 19 11.59 -9.95 6.79
C ARG A 19 10.47 -10.16 5.79
N SER A 20 9.75 -11.28 5.86
CA SER A 20 8.61 -11.55 4.98
C SER A 20 7.49 -10.51 5.13
N ALA A 21 7.19 -10.08 6.36
CA ALA A 21 6.19 -9.04 6.61
C ALA A 21 6.66 -7.65 6.16
N GLU A 22 7.95 -7.35 6.29
CA GLU A 22 8.56 -6.10 5.80
C GLU A 22 8.53 -6.02 4.27
N ASP A 23 8.94 -7.09 3.59
CA ASP A 23 8.90 -7.19 2.13
C ASP A 23 7.45 -7.10 1.62
N MET A 24 6.51 -7.79 2.30
CA MET A 24 5.08 -7.73 1.97
C MET A 24 4.51 -6.33 2.18
N ARG A 25 4.90 -5.65 3.26
CA ARG A 25 4.51 -4.25 3.52
C ARG A 25 4.95 -3.33 2.39
N MET A 26 6.20 -3.45 1.94
CA MET A 26 6.69 -2.64 0.83
C MET A 26 5.98 -2.98 -0.49
N ALA A 27 5.65 -4.25 -0.75
CA ALA A 27 4.84 -4.64 -1.89
C ALA A 27 3.45 -3.98 -1.86
N ILE A 28 2.79 -3.97 -0.69
CA ILE A 28 1.50 -3.30 -0.49
C ILE A 28 1.60 -1.80 -0.77
N ILE A 29 2.61 -1.12 -0.21
CA ILE A 29 2.78 0.34 -0.36
C ILE A 29 2.98 0.68 -1.84
N ARG A 30 3.89 -0.01 -2.53
CA ARG A 30 4.17 0.22 -3.96
C ARG A 30 2.94 -0.04 -4.82
N ALA A 31 2.24 -1.16 -4.60
CA ALA A 31 1.03 -1.49 -5.32
C ALA A 31 -0.10 -0.47 -5.07
N ALA A 32 -0.21 0.05 -3.84
CA ALA A 32 -1.18 1.08 -3.50
C ALA A 32 -0.88 2.41 -4.22
N VAL A 33 0.39 2.81 -4.27
CA VAL A 33 0.84 4.00 -5.04
C VAL A 33 0.55 3.81 -6.52
N TYR A 34 0.86 2.64 -7.08
CA TYR A 34 0.53 2.30 -8.47
C TYR A 34 -0.98 2.41 -8.73
N ALA A 35 -1.80 1.77 -7.90
CA ALA A 35 -3.26 1.81 -8.00
C ALA A 35 -3.81 3.24 -7.90
N SER A 36 -3.20 4.08 -7.06
CA SER A 36 -3.59 5.48 -6.94
C SER A 36 -3.23 6.31 -8.17
N ARG A 37 -2.16 5.97 -8.89
CA ARG A 37 -1.70 6.69 -10.07
C ARG A 37 -2.41 6.25 -11.35
N THR A 38 -2.86 4.99 -11.39
CA THR A 38 -3.60 4.43 -12.54
C THR A 38 -5.12 4.48 -12.38
N GLY A 39 -5.64 4.83 -11.20
CA GLY A 39 -7.07 4.80 -10.90
C GLY A 39 -7.61 3.41 -10.55
N ALA A 40 -6.77 2.38 -10.47
CA ALA A 40 -7.12 0.99 -10.14
C ALA A 40 -7.36 0.77 -8.63
N HIS A 41 -8.10 1.67 -7.98
CA HIS A 41 -8.37 1.63 -6.54
C HIS A 41 -9.12 0.36 -6.12
N GLY A 42 -8.76 -0.21 -4.96
CA GLY A 42 -9.45 -1.39 -4.40
C GLY A 42 -9.25 -2.67 -5.22
N GLY A 43 -8.42 -2.64 -6.25
CA GLY A 43 -8.03 -3.83 -7.02
C GLY A 43 -7.12 -4.77 -6.22
N SER A 44 -6.91 -5.95 -6.78
CA SER A 44 -5.95 -6.91 -6.26
C SER A 44 -4.51 -6.46 -6.50
N PHE A 45 -3.57 -6.93 -5.69
CA PHE A 45 -2.14 -6.66 -5.83
C PHE A 45 -1.32 -7.94 -5.70
N VAL A 46 -0.08 -7.91 -6.19
CA VAL A 46 0.87 -9.02 -6.07
C VAL A 46 1.74 -8.78 -4.84
N GLY A 47 1.80 -9.76 -3.95
CA GLY A 47 2.65 -9.76 -2.77
C GLY A 47 4.11 -10.05 -3.08
N SER A 48 4.98 -9.89 -2.09
CA SER A 48 6.41 -10.21 -2.22
C SER A 48 6.70 -11.71 -2.39
N ASP A 49 5.73 -12.56 -2.07
CA ASP A 49 5.72 -14.01 -2.26
C ASP A 49 5.25 -14.45 -3.65
N GLY A 50 4.85 -13.51 -4.52
CA GLY A 50 4.34 -13.77 -5.85
C GLY A 50 2.83 -14.07 -5.90
N GLU A 51 2.15 -14.15 -4.76
CA GLU A 51 0.71 -14.39 -4.69
C GLU A 51 -0.10 -13.12 -4.95
N THR A 52 -1.32 -13.27 -5.50
CA THR A 52 -2.23 -12.14 -5.72
C THR A 52 -3.25 -12.03 -4.59
N TYR A 53 -3.21 -10.92 -3.87
CA TYR A 53 -4.06 -10.62 -2.72
C TYR A 53 -5.18 -9.63 -3.07
N PRO A 54 -6.35 -9.72 -2.42
CA PRO A 54 -7.46 -8.81 -2.67
C PRO A 54 -7.26 -7.43 -2.02
N ASP A 55 -7.91 -6.41 -2.59
CA ASP A 55 -8.11 -5.07 -2.02
C ASP A 55 -6.84 -4.39 -1.47
N VAL A 56 -6.06 -3.84 -2.39
CA VAL A 56 -4.84 -3.08 -2.07
C VAL A 56 -5.10 -1.85 -1.18
N SER A 57 -6.29 -1.24 -1.27
CA SER A 57 -6.63 -0.05 -0.48
C SER A 57 -6.77 -0.39 1.00
N LYS A 58 -7.42 -1.53 1.28
CA LYS A 58 -7.59 -2.06 2.63
C LYS A 58 -6.27 -2.62 3.16
N ALA A 59 -5.52 -3.35 2.34
CA ALA A 59 -4.20 -3.85 2.71
C ALA A 59 -3.26 -2.70 3.12
N PHE A 60 -3.21 -1.62 2.34
CA PHE A 60 -2.43 -0.42 2.67
C PHE A 60 -2.83 0.19 4.00
N SER A 61 -4.13 0.38 4.23
CA SER A 61 -4.63 1.01 5.45
C SER A 61 -4.35 0.20 6.71
N ASN A 62 -4.33 -1.14 6.59
CA ASN A 62 -4.12 -2.03 7.72
C ASN A 62 -2.64 -2.33 7.97
N TRP A 63 -1.86 -2.49 6.90
CA TRP A 63 -0.53 -3.12 6.95
C TRP A 63 0.60 -2.24 6.44
N GLY A 64 0.29 -1.15 5.72
CA GLY A 64 1.29 -0.21 5.22
C GLY A 64 2.07 0.52 6.33
N ASN A 65 1.55 0.50 7.57
CA ASN A 65 2.12 1.22 8.71
C ASN A 65 2.33 2.72 8.44
N LEU A 66 1.47 3.28 7.59
CA LEU A 66 1.39 4.71 7.32
C LEU A 66 0.15 5.27 7.98
N ARG A 67 0.21 6.50 8.45
CA ARG A 67 -0.87 7.14 9.20
C ARG A 67 -1.47 8.26 8.37
N PRO A 68 -2.77 8.57 8.54
CA PRO A 68 -3.33 9.79 7.98
C PRO A 68 -2.76 11.04 8.68
N CYS A 69 -2.88 12.19 8.05
CA CYS A 69 -2.63 13.47 8.71
C CYS A 69 -3.71 13.77 9.77
N PRO A 70 -3.47 14.71 10.71
CA PRO A 70 -4.42 15.06 11.78
C PRO A 70 -5.84 15.33 11.28
N ARG A 71 -5.98 16.10 10.19
CA ARG A 71 -7.28 16.45 9.59
C ARG A 71 -8.05 15.23 9.12
N CYS A 72 -7.38 14.31 8.42
CA CYS A 72 -8.01 13.10 7.90
C CYS A 72 -8.33 12.09 9.02
N LYS A 73 -7.50 12.03 10.07
CA LYS A 73 -7.78 11.23 11.27
C LYS A 73 -9.08 11.66 11.94
N SER A 74 -9.28 12.96 12.15
CA SER A 74 -10.52 13.51 12.75
C SER A 74 -11.76 13.22 11.90
N ASN A 75 -11.62 13.22 10.58
CA ASN A 75 -12.71 12.86 9.65
C ASN A 75 -12.91 11.35 9.48
N LYS A 76 -12.27 10.51 10.31
CA LYS A 76 -12.31 9.03 10.24
C LYS A 76 -11.94 8.47 8.87
N GLN A 77 -11.08 9.17 8.12
CA GLN A 77 -10.58 8.70 6.84
C GLN A 77 -9.33 7.84 7.05
N GLY A 78 -9.27 6.71 6.36
CA GLY A 78 -8.11 5.81 6.40
C GLY A 78 -6.86 6.40 5.74
N ALA A 79 -5.70 5.81 6.04
CA ALA A 79 -4.41 6.24 5.50
C ALA A 79 -4.41 6.24 3.96
N TYR A 80 -5.01 5.24 3.31
CA TYR A 80 -5.08 5.19 1.83
C TYR A 80 -5.78 6.43 1.26
N HIS A 81 -6.94 6.79 1.83
CA HIS A 81 -7.69 7.94 1.35
C HIS A 81 -6.93 9.26 1.59
N CYS A 82 -6.32 9.41 2.77
CA CYS A 82 -5.53 10.59 3.11
C CYS A 82 -4.30 10.74 2.22
N ARG A 83 -3.46 9.70 2.18
CA ARG A 83 -2.11 9.77 1.61
C ARG A 83 -2.10 9.61 0.11
N LEU A 84 -2.99 8.80 -0.45
CA LEU A 84 -2.96 8.47 -1.88
C LEU A 84 -4.08 9.16 -2.66
N ARG A 85 -5.34 9.09 -2.20
CA ARG A 85 -6.45 9.77 -2.90
C ARG A 85 -6.40 11.29 -2.78
N ARG A 86 -6.20 11.81 -1.57
CA ARG A 86 -6.10 13.26 -1.32
C ARG A 86 -4.69 13.81 -1.47
N LYS A 87 -3.69 12.92 -1.57
CA LYS A 87 -2.26 13.27 -1.72
C LYS A 87 -1.75 14.20 -0.61
N HIS A 88 -2.28 14.07 0.61
CA HIS A 88 -1.76 14.83 1.75
C HIS A 88 -0.39 14.28 2.15
N MET A 89 0.61 15.16 2.20
CA MET A 89 1.99 14.83 2.61
C MET A 89 2.41 15.55 3.89
N ASP A 90 1.44 16.06 4.65
CA ASP A 90 1.68 16.63 5.99
C ASP A 90 2.17 15.56 6.96
N GLN A 91 2.74 15.96 8.10
CA GLN A 91 3.14 15.06 9.18
C GLN A 91 1.97 14.15 9.64
N ASP A 92 2.30 12.93 10.08
CA ASP A 92 1.31 12.00 10.61
C ASP A 92 0.70 12.51 11.91
N TYR A 93 -0.54 12.07 12.22
CA TYR A 93 -1.21 12.49 13.45
C TYR A 93 -0.49 12.05 14.74
N ASP A 94 0.37 11.04 14.66
CA ASP A 94 1.17 10.51 15.77
C ASP A 94 2.64 10.98 15.72
N GLY A 95 2.95 11.98 14.88
CA GLY A 95 4.29 12.53 14.73
C GLY A 95 5.19 11.78 13.76
N GLY A 96 4.74 10.65 13.20
CA GLY A 96 5.43 9.91 12.14
C GLY A 96 5.57 10.67 10.82
N ASP A 97 6.41 10.13 9.94
CA ASP A 97 6.71 10.72 8.64
C ASP A 97 6.41 9.74 7.50
N SER A 98 5.12 9.52 7.23
CA SER A 98 4.68 8.76 6.06
C SER A 98 5.12 9.40 4.73
N ALA A 99 5.42 10.70 4.69
CA ALA A 99 5.82 11.39 3.47
C ALA A 99 7.22 10.97 3.02
N SER A 100 8.16 10.74 3.95
CA SER A 100 9.50 10.23 3.64
C SER A 100 9.50 8.93 2.82
N ILE A 101 8.47 8.09 2.99
CA ILE A 101 8.30 6.83 2.26
C ILE A 101 7.56 7.07 0.93
N LEU A 102 6.51 7.90 0.96
CA LEU A 102 5.60 8.04 -0.18
C LEU A 102 6.10 8.98 -1.27
N VAL A 103 6.76 10.08 -0.90
CA VAL A 103 7.21 11.10 -1.87
C VAL A 103 8.17 10.49 -2.90
N PRO A 104 9.20 9.70 -2.53
CA PRO A 104 10.06 9.03 -3.50
C PRO A 104 9.29 8.10 -4.45
N LEU A 105 8.35 7.30 -3.93
CA LEU A 105 7.57 6.36 -4.73
C LEU A 105 6.58 7.05 -5.68
N LEU A 106 6.04 8.20 -5.28
CA LEU A 106 5.17 9.00 -6.14
C LEU A 106 5.92 9.63 -7.32
N ALA A 107 7.20 9.95 -7.14
CA ALA A 107 8.07 10.49 -8.17
C ALA A 107 8.67 9.40 -9.09
N GLU A 108 8.65 8.13 -8.67
CA GLU A 108 9.21 7.02 -9.43
C GLU A 108 8.45 6.77 -10.75
N PRO A 109 9.10 6.31 -11.84
CA PRO A 109 8.39 5.85 -13.04
C PRO A 109 7.36 4.76 -12.72
N ILE A 110 6.21 4.79 -13.40
CA ILE A 110 5.09 3.91 -13.04
C ILE A 110 5.41 2.44 -13.25
N GLU A 111 6.29 2.14 -14.21
CA GLU A 111 6.73 0.79 -14.54
C GLU A 111 7.51 0.15 -13.38
N ASN A 112 8.19 0.97 -12.56
CA ASN A 112 9.01 0.48 -11.45
C ASN A 112 8.21 0.20 -10.17
N LEU A 113 6.94 0.60 -10.12
CA LEU A 113 6.09 0.41 -8.93
C LEU A 113 5.47 -0.98 -8.81
N ILE A 114 5.55 -1.79 -9.86
CA ILE A 114 5.03 -3.16 -9.87
C ILE A 114 6.14 -4.16 -10.20
N PRO A 115 6.11 -5.38 -9.63
CA PRO A 115 7.08 -6.41 -9.94
C PRO A 115 7.19 -6.66 -11.45
N LYS A 116 8.43 -6.74 -11.98
CA LYS A 116 8.71 -6.97 -13.41
C LYS A 116 8.03 -8.22 -13.97
N SER A 117 7.73 -9.21 -13.13
CA SER A 117 6.98 -10.42 -13.47
C SER A 117 5.55 -10.17 -13.98
N PHE A 118 5.06 -8.93 -13.95
CA PHE A 118 3.77 -8.52 -14.52
C PHE A 118 3.87 -7.55 -15.72
N GLN A 119 5.07 -7.15 -16.14
CA GLN A 119 5.26 -6.30 -17.33
C GLN A 119 5.16 -7.06 -18.67
N GLY A 120 4.85 -8.36 -18.63
CA GLY A 120 4.73 -9.19 -19.82
C GLY A 120 3.64 -10.26 -19.68
N LYS A 121 2.40 -9.84 -19.91
CA LYS A 121 1.35 -10.69 -20.49
C LYS A 121 0.58 -9.86 -21.51
#